data_AF-A0A6G9Z957-F1
#
_entry.id   AF-A0A6G9Z957-F1
#
_cell.length_a   1.000
_cell.length_b   1.000
_cell.length_c   1.000
_cell.angle_alpha   90.00
_cell.angle_beta   90.00
_cell.angle_gamma   90.00
#
_symmetry.space_group_name_H-M   'P 1'
#
loop_
_entity.id
_entity.type
_entity.pdbx_description
1 polymer ?
#
loop_
_entity_poly.entity_id
_entity_poly.type
_entity_poly.pdbx_seq_one_letter_code
_entity_poly.pdbx_strand_id
1 'polypeptide(L)'
;MNEPDLLHPPRREDSLHEADLHSRHRDRGGRTEPRRLLERDRRARDHALRWPFHRQDRQRGGLRSPLHPRRQAADLQISGRRPRRGDRGPGHRQGRRPDLPHHLVRTQDRLHRQPRRELHRPQGRPDLVLHQTRRHARPRSAHSHHRNRRVSRGVLTMKTNTIRKLLAGTGIVALAVSAAACNSTSGTKTGTTLQWTAIRADDAGFSRAPVILTAGDESVLVDGGFTLSDGNTVADRIASIGKPLTTVFVSSSDPDYYFGLRPITTKFPGVKVIAPQDVVDAIRGNVAAKITTWSPQLGDNGPRAVADVVIPQPTTATTLTVGGHTIDVVRADNLGDRYYLWSADLDALFGGNLVFSGVHVFIADLPSPAQRRQWITNLDAMIARNPKIVIAGHAATGTDNGVAALRFTRDYLSAFDDADAHTTTSAELIAAMQQRYPDLPGATNLELSAKVVKGEMHWG
;
A
#
# COMPACT_ATOMS: atom_id res chain seq x y z
N MET A 1 -12.37 64.75 -32.99
CA MET A 1 -12.64 64.85 -31.54
C MET A 1 -11.35 64.53 -30.82
N ASN A 2 -11.01 65.36 -29.83
CA ASN A 2 -9.66 65.88 -29.57
C ASN A 2 -8.62 64.92 -28.99
N GLU A 3 -7.37 65.27 -29.34
CA GLU A 3 -6.07 64.88 -28.80
C GLU A 3 -5.77 65.48 -27.38
N PRO A 4 -4.65 65.08 -26.74
CA PRO A 4 -4.29 65.35 -25.34
C PRO A 4 -3.26 66.48 -25.14
N ASP A 5 -3.09 66.94 -23.89
CA ASP A 5 -2.05 67.88 -23.40
C ASP A 5 -1.66 67.45 -21.95
N LEU A 6 -0.50 67.70 -21.32
CA LEU A 6 0.87 68.20 -21.64
C LEU A 6 1.74 68.04 -20.36
N LEU A 7 3.01 67.63 -20.54
CA LEU A 7 4.31 68.10 -19.97
C LEU A 7 4.38 68.82 -18.57
N HIS A 8 5.18 68.42 -17.55
CA HIS A 8 6.68 68.50 -17.28
C HIS A 8 6.98 69.22 -15.91
N PRO A 9 8.23 69.31 -15.32
CA PRO A 9 8.93 68.30 -14.49
C PRO A 9 9.54 68.89 -13.14
N PRO A 10 10.75 68.58 -12.60
CA PRO A 10 10.97 68.06 -11.22
C PRO A 10 11.86 68.93 -10.27
N ARG A 11 12.10 68.53 -8.99
CA ARG A 11 13.39 68.71 -8.23
C ARG A 11 13.40 68.23 -6.75
N ARG A 12 14.50 67.51 -6.42
CA ARG A 12 15.38 67.48 -5.20
C ARG A 12 14.81 67.04 -3.84
N GLU A 13 15.31 65.95 -3.25
CA GLU A 13 16.54 65.80 -2.43
C GLU A 13 16.53 66.66 -1.16
N ASP A 14 16.35 66.04 0.03
CA ASP A 14 17.44 65.82 1.01
C ASP A 14 16.97 65.45 2.43
N SER A 15 17.68 64.47 3.01
CA SER A 15 18.22 64.41 4.38
C SER A 15 17.34 64.17 5.64
N LEU A 16 17.54 62.97 6.21
CA LEU A 16 18.07 62.67 7.57
C LEU A 16 17.52 63.43 8.81
N HIS A 17 16.94 62.70 9.78
CA HIS A 17 17.54 62.51 11.12
C HIS A 17 16.72 61.59 12.05
N GLU A 18 17.45 60.71 12.76
CA GLU A 18 17.05 60.01 13.98
C GLU A 18 16.67 60.98 15.12
N ALA A 19 15.79 60.55 16.04
CA ALA A 19 16.16 60.34 17.44
C ALA A 19 14.98 59.80 18.28
N ASP A 20 15.32 58.73 18.98
CA ASP A 20 14.64 58.03 20.08
C ASP A 20 14.45 58.94 21.30
N LEU A 21 13.41 58.73 22.12
CA LEU A 21 13.42 59.07 23.57
C LEU A 21 12.27 58.38 24.35
N HIS A 22 12.70 57.60 25.33
CA HIS A 22 11.95 56.91 26.37
C HIS A 22 11.13 57.82 27.31
N SER A 23 10.01 57.32 27.88
CA SER A 23 9.93 56.93 29.32
C SER A 23 8.51 56.69 29.88
N ARG A 24 8.33 55.44 30.33
CA ARG A 24 7.68 54.90 31.55
C ARG A 24 6.76 55.78 32.43
N HIS A 25 5.65 55.19 32.87
CA HIS A 25 5.24 55.19 34.28
C HIS A 25 4.42 53.94 34.70
N ARG A 26 4.77 53.39 35.87
CA ARG A 26 4.10 52.32 36.67
C ARG A 26 2.82 52.88 37.35
N ASP A 27 1.86 52.12 37.91
CA ASP A 27 2.01 51.13 39.00
C ASP A 27 0.66 50.47 39.43
N ARG A 28 0.77 49.30 40.10
CA ARG A 28 -0.17 48.54 41.01
C ARG A 28 -1.50 47.98 40.45
N GLY A 29 -1.96 46.78 40.77
CA GLY A 29 -1.54 45.72 41.71
C GLY A 29 -2.80 44.93 42.16
N GLY A 30 -2.76 43.59 42.17
CA GLY A 30 -3.87 42.78 42.71
C GLY A 30 -3.76 41.28 42.40
N ARG A 31 -3.43 40.47 43.43
CA ARG A 31 -3.40 39.00 43.40
C ARG A 31 -4.82 38.43 43.42
N THR A 32 -5.06 37.33 42.71
CA THR A 32 -5.66 36.06 43.21
C THR A 32 -5.89 35.06 42.07
N GLU A 33 -5.36 33.85 42.22
CA GLU A 33 -5.80 32.61 41.56
C GLU A 33 -6.21 31.65 42.71
N PRO A 34 -7.10 30.64 42.56
CA PRO A 34 -6.82 29.56 41.60
C PRO A 34 -8.00 28.77 40.99
N ARG A 35 -7.66 28.07 39.90
CA ARG A 35 -8.13 26.71 39.48
C ARG A 35 -9.56 26.26 39.83
N ARG A 36 -10.39 26.08 38.79
CA ARG A 36 -11.29 24.92 38.56
C ARG A 36 -12.02 25.10 37.23
N LEU A 37 -11.45 24.64 36.11
CA LEU A 37 -12.20 24.18 34.93
C LEU A 37 -11.21 23.67 33.85
N LEU A 38 -10.57 22.53 34.05
CA LEU A 38 -9.78 21.87 32.99
C LEU A 38 -9.53 20.40 33.34
N GLU A 39 -10.61 19.63 33.51
CA GLU A 39 -10.47 18.20 33.79
C GLU A 39 -11.61 17.32 33.25
N ARG A 40 -12.40 17.84 32.29
CA ARG A 40 -13.44 17.04 31.62
C ARG A 40 -13.16 16.67 30.17
N ASP A 41 -12.02 17.04 29.61
CA ASP A 41 -11.74 16.83 28.17
C ASP A 41 -10.52 15.95 27.87
N ARG A 42 -10.13 15.10 28.83
CA ARG A 42 -9.03 14.11 28.66
C ARG A 42 -9.47 12.65 28.64
N ARG A 43 -10.78 12.37 28.55
CA ARG A 43 -11.32 10.98 28.47
C ARG A 43 -12.09 10.70 27.19
N ALA A 44 -11.72 11.33 26.07
CA ALA A 44 -12.25 11.02 24.74
C ALA A 44 -11.15 10.75 23.69
N ARG A 45 -9.89 10.64 24.10
CA ARG A 45 -8.77 10.28 23.22
C ARG A 45 -7.92 9.24 23.92
N ASP A 46 -8.33 7.98 23.81
CA ASP A 46 -7.46 6.81 24.01
C ASP A 46 -8.25 5.55 23.60
N HIS A 47 -8.54 5.44 22.31
CA HIS A 47 -8.65 4.13 21.67
C HIS A 47 -7.43 3.98 20.76
N ALA A 48 -6.28 3.71 21.36
CA ALA A 48 -5.11 3.30 20.61
C ALA A 48 -5.44 1.98 19.88
N LEU A 49 -5.41 2.04 18.54
CA LEU A 49 -5.51 0.90 17.64
C LEU A 49 -4.48 -0.15 18.05
N ARG A 50 -4.91 -1.23 18.70
CA ARG A 50 -4.08 -2.42 18.91
C ARG A 50 -4.34 -3.36 17.73
N TRP A 51 -3.41 -3.40 16.79
CA TRP A 51 -3.34 -4.49 15.83
C TRP A 51 -2.95 -5.78 16.56
N PRO A 52 -3.71 -6.88 16.44
CA PRO A 52 -3.32 -8.13 17.05
C PRO A 52 -2.17 -8.75 16.26
N PHE A 53 -0.92 -8.50 16.66
CA PHE A 53 0.20 -9.34 16.25
C PHE A 53 0.11 -10.67 17.00
N HIS A 54 -0.27 -11.75 16.30
CA HIS A 54 -0.02 -13.10 16.79
C HIS A 54 1.48 -13.38 16.73
N ARG A 55 2.15 -13.49 17.89
CA ARG A 55 3.49 -14.10 17.96
C ARG A 55 3.37 -15.56 17.52
N GLN A 56 3.92 -15.91 16.36
CA GLN A 56 4.25 -17.29 16.07
C GLN A 56 5.67 -17.57 16.58
N ASP A 57 5.76 -18.37 17.63
CA ASP A 57 7.02 -18.96 18.08
C ASP A 57 7.52 -19.95 17.01
N ARG A 58 8.65 -19.64 16.39
CA ARG A 58 9.38 -20.60 15.53
C ARG A 58 10.00 -21.68 16.40
N GLN A 59 9.33 -22.83 16.51
CA GLN A 59 9.95 -24.08 16.95
C GLN A 59 10.83 -24.61 15.81
N ARG A 60 12.15 -24.67 16.05
CA ARG A 60 13.10 -25.44 15.24
C ARG A 60 13.10 -26.90 15.71
N GLY A 61 12.88 -27.81 14.77
CA GLY A 61 13.10 -29.26 14.87
C GLY A 61 12.44 -29.87 13.64
N GLY A 62 13.11 -30.52 12.69
CA GLY A 62 14.04 -31.62 12.81
C GLY A 62 13.59 -32.63 11.76
N LEU A 63 14.49 -32.97 10.83
CA LEU A 63 14.26 -33.85 9.68
C LEU A 63 13.48 -35.14 10.01
N ARG A 64 12.50 -35.49 9.15
CA ARG A 64 12.23 -36.86 8.65
C ARG A 64 11.08 -36.85 7.62
N SER A 65 11.36 -37.33 6.41
CA SER A 65 10.35 -37.68 5.39
C SER A 65 9.50 -38.88 5.83
N PRO A 66 8.28 -39.00 5.28
CA PRO A 66 7.90 -40.31 4.74
C PRO A 66 7.13 -40.24 3.40
N LEU A 67 7.63 -41.03 2.45
CA LEU A 67 6.96 -41.95 1.52
C LEU A 67 5.48 -41.71 1.15
N HIS A 68 5.25 -41.52 -0.15
CA HIS A 68 3.97 -41.68 -0.85
C HIS A 68 3.37 -43.09 -0.70
N PRO A 69 2.03 -43.21 -0.71
CA PRO A 69 1.37 -44.38 -1.26
C PRO A 69 0.66 -44.08 -2.59
N ARG A 70 0.93 -44.95 -3.56
CA ARG A 70 0.21 -45.13 -4.82
C ARG A 70 -1.27 -45.39 -4.57
N ARG A 71 -2.17 -44.81 -5.39
CA ARG A 71 -3.54 -45.33 -5.57
C ARG A 71 -3.65 -46.02 -6.92
N GLN A 72 -4.05 -47.28 -6.86
CA GLN A 72 -4.43 -48.15 -7.98
C GLN A 72 -5.80 -47.74 -8.51
N ALA A 73 -5.95 -47.83 -9.84
CA ALA A 73 -7.23 -47.85 -10.53
C ALA A 73 -7.90 -49.22 -10.36
N ALA A 74 -9.20 -49.23 -10.17
CA ALA A 74 -10.03 -50.43 -10.23
C ALA A 74 -11.08 -50.25 -11.34
N ASP A 75 -11.02 -51.17 -12.30
CA ASP A 75 -12.03 -51.43 -13.32
C ASP A 75 -13.33 -51.94 -12.69
N LEU A 76 -14.46 -51.54 -13.29
CA LEU A 76 -15.72 -52.29 -13.20
C LEU A 76 -16.50 -52.10 -14.51
N GLN A 77 -16.47 -53.15 -15.33
CA GLN A 77 -17.39 -53.38 -16.45
C GLN A 77 -18.76 -53.80 -15.90
N ILE A 78 -19.86 -53.23 -16.42
CA ILE A 78 -21.11 -53.97 -16.68
C ILE A 78 -21.75 -53.45 -17.99
N SER A 79 -22.10 -54.41 -18.86
CA SER A 79 -22.95 -54.37 -20.07
C SER A 79 -24.15 -53.42 -20.02
N GLY A 80 -24.69 -52.82 -21.08
CA GLY A 80 -24.73 -53.17 -22.49
C GLY A 80 -26.19 -53.15 -22.98
N ARG A 81 -26.54 -52.27 -23.94
CA ARG A 81 -27.49 -52.49 -25.06
C ARG A 81 -27.81 -51.17 -25.80
N ARG A 82 -27.61 -51.19 -27.12
CA ARG A 82 -28.14 -50.22 -28.12
C ARG A 82 -29.62 -50.56 -28.45
N PRO A 83 -30.39 -49.71 -29.16
CA PRO A 83 -30.29 -49.51 -30.63
C PRO A 83 -30.25 -48.02 -31.07
N ARG A 84 -29.41 -47.65 -32.05
CA ARG A 84 -29.69 -47.37 -33.49
C ARG A 84 -30.62 -46.15 -33.74
N ARG A 85 -30.07 -45.01 -34.18
CA ARG A 85 -29.73 -44.55 -35.56
C ARG A 85 -30.93 -43.95 -36.30
N GLY A 86 -30.78 -42.69 -36.71
CA GLY A 86 -31.62 -42.01 -37.70
C GLY A 86 -31.06 -40.63 -38.02
N ASP A 87 -30.26 -40.54 -39.08
CA ASP A 87 -29.80 -39.31 -39.73
C ASP A 87 -30.96 -38.41 -40.18
N ARG A 88 -30.76 -37.09 -40.18
CA ARG A 88 -30.93 -36.19 -41.36
C ARG A 88 -30.51 -34.75 -41.02
N GLY A 89 -29.82 -34.14 -42.00
CA GLY A 89 -29.14 -32.84 -41.92
C GLY A 89 -30.03 -31.58 -41.99
N PRO A 90 -29.41 -30.41 -42.28
CA PRO A 90 -29.87 -29.12 -41.78
C PRO A 90 -30.79 -28.37 -42.75
N GLY A 91 -31.73 -27.60 -42.20
CA GLY A 91 -32.59 -26.69 -42.94
C GLY A 91 -32.52 -25.27 -42.37
N HIS A 92 -32.00 -24.33 -43.16
CA HIS A 92 -32.21 -22.90 -42.97
C HIS A 92 -33.71 -22.56 -43.01
N ARG A 93 -34.16 -21.67 -42.11
CA ARG A 93 -35.04 -20.54 -42.49
C ARG A 93 -35.17 -19.48 -41.40
N GLN A 94 -35.23 -18.26 -41.90
CA GLN A 94 -35.43 -16.99 -41.24
C GLN A 94 -36.78 -16.89 -40.52
N GLY A 95 -36.85 -16.00 -39.52
CA GLY A 95 -37.94 -15.06 -39.45
C GLY A 95 -38.79 -15.05 -38.17
N ARG A 96 -38.83 -13.84 -37.59
CA ARG A 96 -39.93 -13.19 -36.86
C ARG A 96 -39.94 -13.27 -35.34
N ARG A 97 -39.73 -12.07 -34.76
CA ARG A 97 -40.27 -11.58 -33.49
C ARG A 97 -41.80 -11.78 -33.45
N PRO A 98 -42.38 -11.80 -32.24
CA PRO A 98 -43.36 -10.75 -31.98
C PRO A 98 -43.23 -10.12 -30.58
N ASP A 99 -43.94 -9.01 -30.48
CA ASP A 99 -43.89 -7.96 -29.49
C ASP A 99 -44.44 -8.31 -28.09
N LEU A 100 -44.03 -7.47 -27.15
CA LEU A 100 -44.65 -7.19 -25.85
C LEU A 100 -46.16 -6.91 -25.96
N PRO A 101 -46.86 -7.00 -24.82
CA PRO A 101 -47.69 -5.86 -24.44
C PRO A 101 -47.44 -5.38 -23.00
N HIS A 102 -47.40 -4.06 -22.87
CA HIS A 102 -47.64 -3.28 -21.66
C HIS A 102 -49.15 -3.15 -21.38
N HIS A 103 -49.46 -2.74 -20.13
CA HIS A 103 -50.71 -2.23 -19.53
C HIS A 103 -51.12 -3.10 -18.31
N LEU A 104 -51.60 -2.60 -17.17
CA LEU A 104 -52.01 -1.27 -16.75
C LEU A 104 -51.99 -1.20 -15.20
N VAL A 105 -51.88 0.03 -14.71
CA VAL A 105 -52.08 0.58 -13.36
C VAL A 105 -53.35 0.07 -12.65
N ARG A 106 -53.27 -0.15 -11.32
CA ARG A 106 -54.33 0.27 -10.37
C ARG A 106 -53.82 0.49 -8.94
N THR A 107 -54.46 1.49 -8.34
CA THR A 107 -54.23 2.27 -7.13
C THR A 107 -54.84 1.69 -5.84
N GLN A 108 -54.30 2.13 -4.69
CA GLN A 108 -54.96 2.37 -3.37
C GLN A 108 -55.60 1.14 -2.66
N ASP A 109 -55.65 0.98 -1.33
CA ASP A 109 -55.62 1.89 -0.21
C ASP A 109 -55.47 1.08 1.12
N ARG A 110 -55.12 1.80 2.19
CA ARG A 110 -55.57 1.64 3.59
C ARG A 110 -55.15 0.48 4.54
N LEU A 111 -54.67 0.95 5.70
CA LEU A 111 -55.07 0.67 7.10
C LEU A 111 -54.19 -0.22 8.00
N HIS A 112 -53.70 0.46 9.05
CA HIS A 112 -53.49 0.06 10.45
C HIS A 112 -53.75 -1.41 10.85
N ARG A 113 -52.78 -2.00 11.54
CA ARG A 113 -52.94 -2.55 12.90
C ARG A 113 -51.59 -2.96 13.51
N GLN A 114 -51.26 -2.38 14.67
CA GLN A 114 -50.33 -2.99 15.62
C GLN A 114 -50.98 -4.19 16.31
N PRO A 115 -50.18 -5.06 16.94
CA PRO A 115 -50.45 -5.39 18.34
C PRO A 115 -49.23 -5.25 19.26
N ARG A 116 -49.54 -4.84 20.49
CA ARG A 116 -48.71 -4.84 21.70
C ARG A 116 -48.79 -6.19 22.43
N ARG A 117 -47.81 -6.38 23.33
CA ARG A 117 -47.66 -7.37 24.43
C ARG A 117 -46.95 -8.67 24.00
N GLU A 118 -46.00 -9.23 24.73
CA GLU A 118 -45.91 -9.39 26.19
C GLU A 118 -44.49 -9.24 26.77
N LEU A 119 -44.44 -8.80 28.04
CA LEU A 119 -43.28 -8.83 28.92
C LEU A 119 -43.10 -10.23 29.52
N HIS A 120 -41.88 -10.76 29.50
CA HIS A 120 -41.43 -11.73 30.49
C HIS A 120 -40.01 -11.41 30.97
N ARG A 121 -39.89 -11.09 32.27
CA ARG A 121 -38.65 -11.21 33.05
C ARG A 121 -38.43 -12.69 33.42
N PRO A 122 -37.18 -13.06 33.76
CA PRO A 122 -36.97 -13.41 35.17
C PRO A 122 -35.71 -12.80 35.79
N GLN A 123 -35.81 -12.66 37.12
CA GLN A 123 -34.78 -12.28 38.09
C GLN A 123 -33.73 -13.39 38.26
N GLY A 124 -32.53 -13.01 38.71
CA GLY A 124 -31.60 -13.95 39.34
C GLY A 124 -30.13 -13.50 39.32
N ARG A 125 -29.73 -12.66 40.27
CA ARG A 125 -28.35 -12.64 40.81
C ARG A 125 -28.33 -13.45 42.10
N PRO A 126 -27.18 -14.01 42.51
CA PRO A 126 -26.47 -13.37 43.61
C PRO A 126 -24.93 -13.33 43.50
N ASP A 127 -24.41 -12.21 43.99
CA ASP A 127 -23.23 -11.92 44.83
C ASP A 127 -21.84 -12.61 44.72
N LEU A 128 -20.87 -11.70 44.91
CA LEU A 128 -19.43 -11.81 45.09
C LEU A 128 -18.99 -12.83 46.16
N VAL A 129 -17.83 -13.46 45.94
CA VAL A 129 -16.75 -13.56 46.95
C VAL A 129 -15.37 -13.47 46.28
N LEU A 130 -14.56 -12.53 46.77
CA LEU A 130 -13.11 -12.44 46.57
C LEU A 130 -12.40 -13.58 47.32
N HIS A 131 -11.46 -14.27 46.68
CA HIS A 131 -10.31 -14.82 47.39
C HIS A 131 -9.01 -14.55 46.63
N GLN A 132 -8.22 -13.65 47.21
CA GLN A 132 -6.79 -13.53 46.96
C GLN A 132 -6.07 -14.70 47.64
N THR A 133 -5.20 -15.39 46.93
CA THR A 133 -4.05 -16.08 47.53
C THR A 133 -2.80 -15.79 46.73
N ARG A 134 -1.92 -15.00 47.35
CA ARG A 134 -0.52 -14.83 46.99
C ARG A 134 0.20 -16.18 47.09
N ARG A 135 1.01 -16.53 46.10
CA ARG A 135 2.24 -17.31 46.31
C ARG A 135 3.38 -16.66 45.54
N HIS A 136 4.34 -16.16 46.32
CA HIS A 136 5.66 -15.75 45.86
C HIS A 136 6.51 -16.99 45.56
N ALA A 137 7.19 -17.00 44.42
CA ALA A 137 8.39 -17.80 44.22
C ALA A 137 9.37 -17.01 43.33
N ARG A 138 10.49 -16.59 43.96
CA ARG A 138 11.70 -16.08 43.28
C ARG A 138 12.50 -17.26 42.71
N PRO A 139 13.33 -17.02 41.69
CA PRO A 139 14.77 -17.26 41.87
C PRO A 139 15.60 -16.07 41.35
N ARG A 140 16.45 -15.47 42.20
CA ARG A 140 17.90 -15.74 42.33
C ARG A 140 18.69 -15.42 41.05
N SER A 141 19.21 -14.20 41.03
CA SER A 141 20.33 -13.74 40.21
C SER A 141 21.62 -14.45 40.62
N ALA A 142 22.29 -15.12 39.69
CA ALA A 142 23.68 -15.52 39.83
C ALA A 142 24.55 -14.58 38.99
N HIS A 143 25.41 -13.82 39.66
CA HIS A 143 26.54 -13.14 39.06
C HIS A 143 27.63 -14.18 38.78
N SER A 144 28.17 -14.23 37.56
CA SER A 144 29.49 -14.81 37.31
C SER A 144 30.39 -13.78 36.66
N HIS A 145 31.42 -13.37 37.41
CA HIS A 145 32.63 -12.78 36.89
C HIS A 145 33.32 -13.79 35.95
N HIS A 146 33.76 -13.33 34.77
CA HIS A 146 35.00 -13.87 34.21
C HIS A 146 35.82 -12.77 33.54
N ARG A 147 37.08 -12.71 34.00
CA ARG A 147 38.15 -11.81 33.58
C ARG A 147 38.74 -12.22 32.22
N ASN A 148 39.22 -11.20 31.52
CA ASN A 148 40.42 -11.12 30.67
C ASN A 148 40.82 -12.32 29.80
N ARG A 149 40.94 -12.05 28.50
CA ARG A 149 42.23 -12.25 27.81
C ARG A 149 42.41 -11.25 26.66
N ARG A 150 43.46 -10.43 26.81
CA ARG A 150 44.13 -9.70 25.73
C ARG A 150 44.64 -10.69 24.70
N VAL A 151 44.49 -10.37 23.42
CA VAL A 151 45.48 -10.71 22.40
C VAL A 151 45.80 -9.42 21.65
N SER A 152 47.07 -9.06 21.72
CA SER A 152 47.65 -7.88 21.08
C SER A 152 48.27 -8.26 19.74
N ARG A 153 48.33 -7.24 18.87
CA ARG A 153 49.32 -6.99 17.82
C ARG A 153 49.22 -7.76 16.50
N GLY A 154 49.02 -6.97 15.45
CA GLY A 154 49.30 -7.29 14.05
C GLY A 154 49.12 -6.03 13.20
N VAL A 155 50.00 -5.04 13.39
CA VAL A 155 50.12 -3.84 12.55
C VAL A 155 50.76 -4.28 11.24
N LEU A 156 50.11 -4.02 10.10
CA LEU A 156 50.79 -3.95 8.81
C LEU A 156 50.43 -2.64 8.12
N THR A 157 51.35 -1.69 8.25
CA THR A 157 51.41 -0.44 7.52
C THR A 157 51.91 -0.74 6.10
N MET A 158 51.14 -0.41 5.06
CA MET A 158 51.71 -0.26 3.71
C MET A 158 51.67 1.20 3.30
N LYS A 159 52.88 1.65 2.90
CA LYS A 159 53.26 3.02 2.59
C LYS A 159 52.71 3.44 1.23
N THR A 160 52.27 4.68 1.20
CA THR A 160 52.12 5.54 0.03
C THR A 160 53.41 5.60 -0.78
N ASN A 161 53.28 5.60 -2.12
CA ASN A 161 54.33 6.11 -3.00
C ASN A 161 53.74 7.12 -3.98
N THR A 162 54.35 8.30 -3.93
CA THR A 162 54.13 9.50 -4.72
C THR A 162 55.04 9.45 -5.94
N ILE A 163 54.52 9.72 -7.14
CA ILE A 163 55.33 10.27 -8.25
C ILE A 163 54.59 11.48 -8.81
N ARG A 164 55.36 12.54 -9.05
CA ARG A 164 54.97 13.91 -9.36
C ARG A 164 55.75 14.32 -10.62
N LYS A 165 55.16 15.25 -11.40
CA LYS A 165 55.78 16.17 -12.41
C LYS A 165 55.89 15.61 -13.85
N LEU A 166 55.70 16.36 -14.96
CA LEU A 166 55.41 17.79 -15.22
C LEU A 166 55.05 18.02 -16.73
N LEU A 167 54.62 19.26 -17.06
CA LEU A 167 54.56 19.98 -18.37
C LEU A 167 53.21 19.88 -19.12
N ALA A 168 52.37 20.93 -19.20
CA ALA A 168 52.51 22.29 -19.76
C ALA A 168 52.52 22.31 -21.30
N GLY A 169 51.49 22.94 -21.91
CA GLY A 169 51.43 23.17 -23.35
C GLY A 169 50.06 23.67 -23.85
N THR A 170 49.83 24.98 -23.68
CA THR A 170 49.16 25.94 -24.57
C THR A 170 47.97 25.53 -25.48
N GLY A 171 46.93 26.36 -25.37
CA GLY A 171 45.65 26.27 -26.06
C GLY A 171 45.67 26.36 -27.59
N ILE A 172 44.62 25.80 -28.18
CA ILE A 172 44.01 26.22 -29.44
C ILE A 172 42.51 26.29 -29.17
N VAL A 173 41.96 27.50 -29.28
CA VAL A 173 40.51 27.73 -29.38
C VAL A 173 40.10 27.37 -30.80
N ALA A 174 39.31 26.30 -30.95
CA ALA A 174 38.62 26.00 -32.19
C ALA A 174 37.12 26.04 -31.92
N LEU A 175 36.46 27.09 -32.44
CA LEU A 175 35.01 27.12 -32.59
C LEU A 175 34.61 26.02 -33.58
N ALA A 176 34.04 24.93 -33.08
CA ALA A 176 33.33 23.95 -33.89
C ALA A 176 31.82 24.07 -33.61
N VAL A 177 31.12 24.69 -34.55
CA VAL A 177 29.66 24.66 -34.66
C VAL A 177 29.27 23.20 -34.87
N SER A 178 28.81 22.54 -33.80
CA SER A 178 28.21 21.21 -33.91
C SER A 178 26.70 21.37 -34.03
N ALA A 179 26.20 21.15 -35.23
CA ALA A 179 24.78 20.94 -35.50
C ALA A 179 24.26 19.85 -34.57
N ALA A 180 23.25 20.20 -33.76
CA ALA A 180 22.49 19.24 -32.97
C ALA A 180 21.70 18.34 -33.94
N ALA A 181 22.34 17.27 -34.41
CA ALA A 181 21.65 16.13 -34.97
C ALA A 181 20.90 15.45 -33.83
N CYS A 182 19.57 15.59 -33.85
CA CYS A 182 18.67 14.78 -33.04
C CYS A 182 18.83 13.31 -33.45
N ASN A 183 19.85 12.63 -32.92
CA ASN A 183 19.91 11.19 -32.97
C ASN A 183 18.86 10.66 -32.00
N SER A 184 17.64 10.49 -32.51
CA SER A 184 16.68 9.54 -31.97
C SER A 184 17.29 8.14 -32.12
N THR A 185 18.16 7.77 -31.18
CA THR A 185 18.56 6.38 -30.97
C THR A 185 17.31 5.63 -30.53
N SER A 186 16.56 5.16 -31.52
CA SER A 186 15.63 4.05 -31.36
C SER A 186 16.48 2.87 -30.91
N GLY A 187 16.56 2.68 -29.59
CA GLY A 187 17.30 1.57 -28.99
C GLY A 187 16.77 0.26 -29.56
N THR A 188 17.58 -0.38 -30.38
CA THR A 188 17.33 -1.73 -30.89
C THR A 188 17.15 -2.65 -29.69
N LYS A 189 15.99 -3.33 -29.59
CA LYS A 189 15.71 -4.36 -28.56
C LYS A 189 16.80 -5.44 -28.62
N THR A 190 17.86 -5.31 -27.83
CA THR A 190 18.84 -6.38 -27.63
C THR A 190 18.20 -7.48 -26.79
N GLY A 191 17.53 -8.42 -27.46
CA GLY A 191 17.52 -9.87 -27.17
C GLY A 191 17.25 -10.38 -25.75
N THR A 192 16.71 -9.60 -24.83
CA THR A 192 16.51 -10.06 -23.45
C THR A 192 15.02 -10.10 -23.13
N THR A 193 14.54 -11.18 -22.52
CA THR A 193 13.12 -11.34 -22.22
C THR A 193 12.82 -10.67 -20.88
N LEU A 194 11.80 -9.81 -20.85
CA LEU A 194 11.29 -9.26 -19.59
C LEU A 194 10.70 -10.39 -18.73
N GLN A 195 11.10 -10.43 -17.46
CA GLN A 195 10.65 -11.39 -16.46
C GLN A 195 10.17 -10.65 -15.21
N TRP A 196 9.31 -11.29 -14.44
CA TRP A 196 8.79 -10.75 -13.19
C TRP A 196 8.90 -11.78 -12.06
N THR A 197 8.98 -11.32 -10.82
CA THR A 197 8.91 -12.14 -9.62
C THR A 197 8.21 -11.35 -8.52
N ALA A 198 7.07 -11.86 -8.03
CA ALA A 198 6.39 -11.29 -6.89
C ALA A 198 6.92 -11.90 -5.58
N ILE A 199 7.09 -11.07 -4.54
CA ILE A 199 7.46 -11.49 -3.19
C ILE A 199 6.29 -11.18 -2.28
N ARG A 200 5.56 -12.22 -1.85
CA ARG A 200 4.38 -12.05 -1.00
C ARG A 200 4.78 -12.04 0.47
N ALA A 201 4.44 -10.96 1.15
CA ALA A 201 4.49 -10.88 2.59
C ALA A 201 3.33 -11.69 3.20
N ASP A 202 3.46 -12.00 4.49
CA ASP A 202 2.37 -12.57 5.27
C ASP A 202 1.38 -11.49 5.73
N ASP A 203 0.42 -11.86 6.58
CA ASP A 203 -0.58 -10.93 7.11
C ASP A 203 0.04 -9.79 7.93
N ALA A 204 1.20 -10.00 8.56
CA ALA A 204 1.91 -8.96 9.31
C ALA A 204 2.54 -7.91 8.38
N GLY A 205 2.88 -8.29 7.15
CA GLY A 205 3.24 -7.38 6.05
C GLY A 205 2.06 -7.02 5.15
N PHE A 206 0.83 -7.10 5.66
CA PHE A 206 -0.43 -6.80 4.95
C PHE A 206 -0.66 -7.58 3.66
N SER A 207 -0.13 -8.80 3.57
CA SER A 207 -0.21 -9.64 2.38
C SER A 207 0.30 -8.92 1.13
N ARG A 208 1.24 -7.97 1.29
CA ARG A 208 1.78 -7.16 0.21
C ARG A 208 2.58 -7.98 -0.78
N ALA A 209 2.58 -7.57 -2.05
CA ALA A 209 3.34 -8.23 -3.10
C ALA A 209 4.27 -7.27 -3.86
N PRO A 210 5.42 -6.84 -3.29
CA PRO A 210 6.51 -6.26 -4.06
C PRO A 210 6.86 -7.08 -5.31
N VAL A 211 7.15 -6.41 -6.43
CA VAL A 211 7.44 -7.08 -7.71
C VAL A 211 8.82 -6.69 -8.22
N ILE A 212 9.65 -7.68 -8.49
CA ILE A 212 10.95 -7.50 -9.15
C ILE A 212 10.74 -7.75 -10.64
N LEU A 213 11.04 -6.75 -11.46
CA LEU A 213 11.10 -6.85 -12.91
C LEU A 213 12.56 -6.98 -13.34
N THR A 214 12.86 -7.86 -14.28
CA THR A 214 14.22 -8.06 -14.78
C THR A 214 14.24 -8.24 -16.29
N ALA A 215 15.24 -7.66 -16.94
CA ALA A 215 15.54 -7.87 -18.35
C ALA A 215 17.02 -7.48 -18.56
N GLY A 216 17.69 -8.18 -19.47
CA GLY A 216 19.14 -8.01 -19.68
C GLY A 216 19.93 -8.03 -18.39
N ASP A 217 20.77 -7.03 -18.20
CA ASP A 217 21.65 -6.88 -17.04
C ASP A 217 21.10 -5.91 -15.98
N GLU A 218 19.78 -5.72 -15.90
CA GLU A 218 19.18 -4.88 -14.86
C GLU A 218 17.91 -5.47 -14.23
N SER A 219 17.61 -4.93 -13.06
CA SER A 219 16.38 -5.18 -12.32
C SER A 219 15.79 -3.88 -11.76
N VAL A 220 14.47 -3.85 -11.70
CA VAL A 220 13.67 -2.79 -11.10
C VAL A 220 12.75 -3.41 -10.06
N LEU A 221 12.61 -2.76 -8.91
CA LEU A 221 11.66 -3.15 -7.88
C LEU A 221 10.44 -2.22 -7.91
N VAL A 222 9.26 -2.80 -7.79
CA VAL A 222 7.99 -2.11 -7.59
C VAL A 222 7.56 -2.34 -6.14
N ASP A 223 7.55 -1.24 -5.38
CA ASP A 223 7.24 -1.15 -3.95
C ASP A 223 8.22 -1.89 -3.00
N GLY A 224 8.39 -1.36 -1.79
CA GLY A 224 9.36 -1.83 -0.78
C GLY A 224 8.82 -2.72 0.33
N GLY A 225 7.50 -2.86 0.46
CA GLY A 225 6.85 -3.57 1.57
C GLY A 225 6.80 -2.75 2.87
N PHE A 226 6.25 -3.38 3.92
CA PHE A 226 5.94 -2.73 5.19
C PHE A 226 7.00 -2.89 6.27
N THR A 227 7.44 -4.12 6.53
CA THR A 227 8.35 -4.39 7.65
C THR A 227 9.81 -4.42 7.20
N LEU A 228 10.75 -4.19 8.12
CA LEU A 228 12.18 -4.32 7.83
C LEU A 228 12.56 -5.77 7.51
N SER A 229 11.89 -6.77 8.09
CA SER A 229 12.09 -8.18 7.75
C SER A 229 11.63 -8.52 6.33
N ASP A 230 10.52 -7.94 5.86
CA ASP A 230 10.06 -8.11 4.47
C ASP A 230 11.05 -7.42 3.52
N GLY A 231 11.49 -6.21 3.87
CA GLY A 231 12.54 -5.50 3.14
C GLY A 231 13.83 -6.31 2.98
N ASN A 232 14.28 -7.00 4.03
CA ASN A 232 15.43 -7.92 3.94
C ASN A 232 15.14 -9.11 3.01
N THR A 233 13.94 -9.69 3.07
CA THR A 233 13.54 -10.80 2.20
C THR A 233 13.54 -10.38 0.72
N VAL A 234 13.02 -9.20 0.42
CA VAL A 234 13.06 -8.60 -0.92
C VAL A 234 14.51 -8.34 -1.35
N ALA A 235 15.34 -7.75 -0.49
CA ALA A 235 16.74 -7.47 -0.79
C ALA A 235 17.56 -8.75 -1.04
N ASP A 236 17.29 -9.82 -0.29
CA ASP A 236 17.90 -11.14 -0.47
C ASP A 236 17.45 -11.77 -1.79
N ARG A 237 16.18 -11.65 -2.15
CA ARG A 237 15.69 -12.14 -3.44
C ARG A 237 16.37 -11.41 -4.60
N ILE A 238 16.42 -10.08 -4.57
CA ILE A 238 17.09 -9.28 -5.61
C ILE A 238 18.55 -9.70 -5.74
N ALA A 239 19.26 -9.85 -4.61
CA ALA A 239 20.66 -10.29 -4.64
C ALA A 239 20.83 -11.69 -5.23
N SER A 240 19.89 -12.62 -4.97
CA SER A 240 19.93 -13.96 -5.54
C SER A 240 19.71 -14.02 -7.05
N ILE A 241 19.08 -12.99 -7.64
CA ILE A 241 18.92 -12.86 -9.09
C ILE A 241 20.25 -12.47 -9.76
N GLY A 242 21.14 -11.78 -9.03
CA GLY A 242 22.47 -11.43 -9.51
C GLY A 242 22.51 -10.27 -10.53
N LYS A 243 21.37 -9.60 -10.77
CA LYS A 243 21.29 -8.42 -11.64
C LYS A 243 21.32 -7.13 -10.81
N PRO A 244 22.04 -6.09 -11.25
CA PRO A 244 22.00 -4.76 -10.63
C PRO A 244 20.56 -4.27 -10.41
N LEU A 245 20.27 -3.75 -9.22
CA LEU A 245 19.03 -3.03 -8.93
C LEU A 245 19.22 -1.56 -9.28
N THR A 246 18.61 -1.11 -10.37
CA THR A 246 18.80 0.26 -10.88
C THR A 246 17.79 1.23 -10.30
N THR A 247 16.54 0.79 -10.16
CA THR A 247 15.41 1.62 -9.72
C THR A 247 14.50 0.88 -8.76
N VAL A 248 14.01 1.58 -7.74
CA VAL A 248 12.82 1.21 -6.96
C VAL A 248 11.73 2.24 -7.25
N PHE A 249 10.58 1.79 -7.71
CA PHE A 249 9.40 2.63 -7.94
C PHE A 249 8.39 2.40 -6.81
N VAL A 250 7.94 3.48 -6.16
CA VAL A 250 6.90 3.45 -5.11
C VAL A 250 5.58 3.95 -5.68
N SER A 251 4.57 3.10 -5.68
CA SER A 251 3.30 3.34 -6.38
C SER A 251 2.20 4.02 -5.56
N SER A 252 2.37 4.15 -4.24
CA SER A 252 1.39 4.76 -3.33
C SER A 252 2.07 5.30 -2.06
N SER A 253 1.43 6.26 -1.37
CA SER A 253 1.94 6.87 -0.14
C SER A 253 1.63 6.10 1.15
N ASP A 254 1.02 4.92 1.07
CA ASP A 254 0.78 4.08 2.26
C ASP A 254 2.07 3.43 2.77
N PRO A 255 2.26 3.33 4.10
CA PRO A 255 3.54 2.93 4.70
C PRO A 255 4.03 1.56 4.24
N ASP A 256 3.12 0.66 3.90
CA ASP A 256 3.38 -0.69 3.39
C ASP A 256 3.89 -0.75 1.94
N TYR A 257 4.07 0.42 1.31
CA TYR A 257 4.73 0.58 0.03
C TYR A 257 6.19 1.03 0.17
N TYR A 258 6.60 1.59 1.31
CA TYR A 258 7.94 2.22 1.44
C TYR A 258 8.66 2.04 2.79
N PHE A 259 8.01 1.59 3.86
CA PHE A 259 8.68 1.40 5.16
C PHE A 259 9.78 0.33 5.11
N GLY A 260 9.62 -0.70 4.29
CA GLY A 260 10.59 -1.78 4.07
C GLY A 260 11.81 -1.40 3.22
N LEU A 261 11.93 -0.16 2.75
CA LEU A 261 12.98 0.23 1.80
C LEU A 261 14.39 0.33 2.40
N ARG A 262 14.53 0.58 3.71
CA ARG A 262 15.85 0.79 4.32
C ARG A 262 16.80 -0.42 4.16
N PRO A 263 16.38 -1.67 4.41
CA PRO A 263 17.20 -2.86 4.09
C PRO A 263 17.61 -2.94 2.62
N ILE A 264 16.71 -2.57 1.70
CA ILE A 264 16.95 -2.62 0.25
C ILE A 264 18.03 -1.60 -0.14
N THR A 265 17.88 -0.34 0.26
CA THR A 265 18.86 0.72 -0.08
C THR A 265 20.20 0.52 0.63
N THR A 266 20.21 -0.14 1.79
CA THR A 266 21.46 -0.53 2.47
C THR A 266 22.22 -1.58 1.66
N LYS A 267 21.52 -2.56 1.07
CA LYS A 267 22.14 -3.65 0.30
C LYS A 267 22.54 -3.23 -1.12
N PHE A 268 21.79 -2.28 -1.71
CA PHE A 268 22.03 -1.75 -3.05
C PHE A 268 22.32 -0.25 -2.99
N PRO A 269 23.51 0.16 -2.49
CA PRO A 269 23.86 1.57 -2.39
C PRO A 269 23.86 2.23 -3.78
N GLY A 270 23.22 3.40 -3.88
CA GLY A 270 23.11 4.14 -5.14
C GLY A 270 21.89 3.81 -6.00
N VAL A 271 21.05 2.85 -5.59
CA VAL A 271 19.75 2.62 -6.25
C VAL A 271 18.90 3.89 -6.25
N LYS A 272 18.23 4.19 -7.38
CA LYS A 272 17.29 5.31 -7.47
C LYS A 272 15.95 4.88 -6.87
N VAL A 273 15.53 5.53 -5.79
CA VAL A 273 14.17 5.35 -5.24
C VAL A 273 13.32 6.52 -5.72
N ILE A 274 12.30 6.23 -6.53
CA ILE A 274 11.48 7.27 -7.19
C ILE A 274 9.99 7.01 -7.00
N ALA A 275 9.20 8.09 -7.02
CA ALA A 275 7.74 8.04 -7.05
C ALA A 275 7.18 9.28 -7.75
N PRO A 276 5.94 9.25 -8.26
CA PRO A 276 5.26 10.45 -8.75
C PRO A 276 5.24 11.56 -7.69
N GLN A 277 5.26 12.82 -8.13
CA GLN A 277 5.35 13.98 -7.23
C GLN A 277 4.24 14.00 -6.17
N ASP A 278 3.00 13.68 -6.55
CA ASP A 278 1.86 13.63 -5.64
C ASP A 278 1.97 12.52 -4.58
N VAL A 279 2.57 11.38 -4.92
CA VAL A 279 2.93 10.32 -3.95
C VAL A 279 3.97 10.83 -2.96
N VAL A 280 5.04 11.49 -3.43
CA VAL A 280 6.10 12.01 -2.56
C VAL A 280 5.56 13.08 -1.60
N ASP A 281 4.70 13.98 -2.10
CA ASP A 281 4.09 15.02 -1.29
C ASP A 281 3.15 14.44 -0.24
N ALA A 282 2.35 13.42 -0.59
CA ALA A 282 1.51 12.71 0.36
C ALA A 282 2.32 12.00 1.46
N ILE A 283 3.41 11.31 1.10
CA ILE A 283 4.34 10.69 2.07
C ILE A 283 4.89 11.75 3.01
N ARG A 284 5.41 12.87 2.48
CA ARG A 284 5.98 13.95 3.31
C ARG A 284 4.94 14.57 4.25
N GLY A 285 3.70 14.70 3.79
CA GLY A 285 2.60 15.24 4.58
C GLY A 285 2.17 14.36 5.75
N ASN A 286 2.30 13.03 5.63
CA ASN A 286 1.71 12.10 6.60
C ASN A 286 2.72 11.21 7.36
N VAL A 287 3.98 11.10 6.93
CA VAL A 287 4.93 10.10 7.45
C VAL A 287 5.15 10.21 8.96
N ALA A 288 5.18 11.42 9.53
CA ALA A 288 5.35 11.61 10.97
C ALA A 288 4.17 11.02 11.77
N ALA A 289 2.94 11.18 11.27
CA ALA A 289 1.76 10.57 11.87
C ALA A 289 1.79 9.05 11.72
N LYS A 290 2.17 8.53 10.55
CA LYS A 290 2.31 7.08 10.32
C LYS A 290 3.38 6.46 11.23
N ILE A 291 4.50 7.13 11.48
CA ILE A 291 5.52 6.71 12.47
C ILE A 291 4.91 6.63 13.87
N THR A 292 4.19 7.66 14.30
CA THR A 292 3.54 7.68 15.62
C THR A 292 2.58 6.50 15.79
N THR A 293 1.82 6.16 14.74
CA THR A 293 0.88 5.04 14.74
C THR A 293 1.60 3.69 14.71
N TRP A 294 2.55 3.48 13.80
CA TRP A 294 3.06 2.15 13.48
C TRP A 294 4.33 1.76 14.23
N SER A 295 5.22 2.70 14.56
CA SER A 295 6.47 2.36 15.24
C SER A 295 6.27 1.61 16.57
N PRO A 296 5.30 1.95 17.45
CA PRO A 296 5.06 1.16 18.67
C PRO A 296 4.69 -0.30 18.39
N GLN A 297 3.99 -0.55 17.28
CA GLN A 297 3.51 -1.87 16.89
C GLN A 297 4.60 -2.71 16.21
N LEU A 298 5.42 -2.06 15.38
CA LEU A 298 6.50 -2.70 14.63
C LEU A 298 7.75 -2.97 15.48
N GLY A 299 7.94 -2.27 16.60
CA GLY A 299 9.14 -2.43 17.43
C GLY A 299 10.41 -2.18 16.62
N ASP A 300 11.37 -3.09 16.71
CA ASP A 300 12.62 -3.05 15.93
C ASP A 300 12.43 -3.49 14.46
N ASN A 301 11.24 -3.94 14.08
CA ASN A 301 10.92 -4.40 12.72
C ASN A 301 10.32 -3.30 11.83
N GLY A 302 10.43 -2.03 12.24
CA GLY A 302 9.92 -0.89 11.49
C GLY A 302 10.75 0.38 11.74
N PRO A 303 10.55 1.44 10.92
CA PRO A 303 11.17 2.74 11.16
C PRO A 303 10.80 3.30 12.54
N ARG A 304 11.73 3.97 13.23
CA ARG A 304 11.52 4.54 14.58
C ARG A 304 11.35 6.05 14.55
N ALA A 305 11.88 6.70 13.53
CA ALA A 305 11.74 8.12 13.27
C ALA A 305 11.62 8.38 11.76
N VAL A 306 11.17 9.58 11.38
CA VAL A 306 11.10 10.00 9.97
C VAL A 306 12.46 9.87 9.26
N ALA A 307 13.57 10.11 9.98
CA ALA A 307 14.92 9.96 9.44
C ALA A 307 15.33 8.51 9.10
N ASP A 308 14.63 7.51 9.64
CA ASP A 308 14.84 6.09 9.28
C ASP A 308 14.16 5.70 7.97
N VAL A 309 13.22 6.53 7.50
CA VAL A 309 12.40 6.26 6.32
C VAL A 309 13.14 6.70 5.06
N VAL A 310 13.17 5.83 4.06
CA VAL A 310 13.61 6.18 2.72
C VAL A 310 12.45 6.88 2.00
N ILE A 311 12.53 8.21 1.89
CA ILE A 311 11.56 9.00 1.13
C ILE A 311 11.95 8.97 -0.36
N PRO A 312 11.07 8.54 -1.28
CA PRO A 312 11.36 8.54 -2.71
C PRO A 312 11.67 9.94 -3.25
N GLN A 313 12.50 10.01 -4.27
CA GLN A 313 12.71 11.23 -5.06
C GLN A 313 11.53 11.41 -6.03
N PRO A 314 11.02 12.64 -6.21
CA PRO A 314 9.93 12.86 -7.16
C PRO A 314 10.40 12.62 -8.60
N THR A 315 9.53 12.04 -9.41
CA THR A 315 9.72 11.89 -10.85
C THR A 315 8.49 12.34 -11.62
N THR A 316 8.70 12.85 -12.83
CA THR A 316 7.65 13.11 -13.83
C THR A 316 7.56 12.01 -14.88
N ALA A 317 8.37 10.95 -14.75
CA ALA A 317 8.38 9.85 -15.69
C ALA A 317 7.03 9.12 -15.70
N THR A 318 6.42 9.04 -16.88
CA THR A 318 5.20 8.25 -17.14
C THR A 318 5.51 6.81 -17.53
N THR A 319 6.79 6.46 -17.63
CA THR A 319 7.26 5.12 -17.97
C THR A 319 8.54 4.79 -17.21
N LEU A 320 8.73 3.50 -16.89
CA LEU A 320 10.01 2.93 -16.47
C LEU A 320 10.63 2.14 -17.63
N THR A 321 11.93 1.88 -17.54
CA THR A 321 12.65 1.01 -18.48
C THR A 321 13.33 -0.11 -17.72
N VAL A 322 13.24 -1.34 -18.25
CA VAL A 322 13.95 -2.52 -17.73
C VAL A 322 14.51 -3.30 -18.92
N GLY A 323 15.83 -3.33 -19.10
CA GLY A 323 16.53 -3.99 -20.19
C GLY A 323 16.07 -3.53 -21.58
N GLY A 324 15.67 -2.26 -21.72
CA GLY A 324 15.08 -1.70 -22.94
C GLY A 324 13.57 -1.96 -23.12
N HIS A 325 12.91 -2.66 -22.19
CA HIS A 325 11.46 -2.80 -22.17
C HIS A 325 10.81 -1.63 -21.45
N THR A 326 9.73 -1.09 -22.04
CA THR A 326 8.95 -0.01 -21.46
C THR A 326 7.85 -0.56 -20.55
N ILE A 327 7.73 0.03 -19.35
CA ILE A 327 6.65 -0.24 -18.41
C ILE A 327 5.92 1.08 -18.15
N ASP A 328 4.63 1.15 -18.46
CA ASP A 328 3.84 2.36 -18.25
C ASP A 328 3.54 2.55 -16.77
N VAL A 329 3.69 3.78 -16.29
CA VAL A 329 3.25 4.24 -14.97
C VAL A 329 1.87 4.86 -15.13
N VAL A 330 0.83 4.17 -14.68
CA VAL A 330 -0.55 4.58 -14.91
C VAL A 330 -1.17 5.10 -13.62
N ARG A 331 -1.58 6.37 -13.64
CA ARG A 331 -2.34 6.97 -12.54
C ARG A 331 -3.79 6.48 -12.58
N ALA A 332 -4.35 6.18 -11.42
CA ALA A 332 -5.79 5.93 -11.31
C ALA A 332 -6.57 7.24 -11.39
N ASP A 333 -7.62 7.26 -12.22
CA ASP A 333 -8.43 8.45 -12.43
C ASP A 333 -9.23 8.78 -11.17
N ASN A 334 -9.10 10.02 -10.68
CA ASN A 334 -9.86 10.61 -9.57
C ASN A 334 -9.77 9.85 -8.24
N LEU A 335 -8.66 9.13 -7.98
CA LEU A 335 -8.43 8.35 -6.75
C LEU A 335 -7.12 8.73 -6.03
N GLY A 336 -6.68 9.97 -6.20
CA GLY A 336 -5.51 10.54 -5.51
C GLY A 336 -4.18 10.09 -6.10
N ASP A 337 -3.29 9.65 -5.22
CA ASP A 337 -1.89 9.27 -5.47
C ASP A 337 -1.73 7.76 -5.73
N ARG A 338 -2.75 7.13 -6.32
CA ARG A 338 -2.75 5.68 -6.59
C ARG A 338 -2.29 5.41 -8.01
N TYR A 339 -1.22 4.65 -8.14
CA TYR A 339 -0.66 4.24 -9.42
C TYR A 339 -0.58 2.72 -9.53
N TYR A 340 -0.57 2.22 -10.77
CA TYR A 340 -0.21 0.85 -11.10
C TYR A 340 0.74 0.84 -12.29
N LEU A 341 1.45 -0.27 -12.49
CA LEU A 341 2.32 -0.43 -13.65
C LEU A 341 1.69 -1.35 -14.69
N TRP A 342 1.85 -1.02 -15.97
CA TRP A 342 1.39 -1.82 -17.11
C TRP A 342 2.56 -2.17 -18.04
N SER A 343 2.66 -3.45 -18.41
CA SER A 343 3.62 -3.92 -19.42
C SER A 343 2.86 -4.52 -20.59
N ALA A 344 2.92 -3.86 -21.75
CA ALA A 344 2.37 -4.39 -22.99
C ALA A 344 3.14 -5.63 -23.48
N ASP A 345 4.46 -5.69 -23.25
CA ASP A 345 5.27 -6.85 -23.65
C ASP A 345 4.88 -8.15 -22.92
N LEU A 346 4.28 -8.05 -21.72
CA LEU A 346 3.83 -9.19 -20.92
C LEU A 346 2.30 -9.34 -20.83
N ASP A 347 1.53 -8.39 -21.37
CA ASP A 347 0.11 -8.20 -21.02
C ASP A 347 -0.10 -8.23 -19.49
N ALA A 348 0.70 -7.47 -18.75
CA ALA A 348 0.81 -7.60 -17.29
C ALA A 348 0.53 -6.30 -16.54
N LEU A 349 -0.18 -6.43 -15.41
CA LEU A 349 -0.40 -5.37 -14.42
C LEU A 349 0.35 -5.71 -13.13
N PHE A 350 1.07 -4.73 -12.58
CA PHE A 350 1.83 -4.90 -11.34
C PHE A 350 1.51 -3.82 -10.30
N GLY A 351 1.27 -4.27 -9.06
CA GLY A 351 1.24 -3.43 -7.88
C GLY A 351 0.04 -2.49 -7.79
N GLY A 352 0.21 -1.42 -7.01
CA GLY A 352 -0.82 -0.42 -6.73
C GLY A 352 -1.78 -0.81 -5.59
N ASN A 353 -2.45 0.20 -5.02
CA ASN A 353 -3.40 0.07 -3.91
C ASN A 353 -4.84 -0.26 -4.39
N LEU A 354 -5.05 -0.46 -5.69
CA LEU A 354 -6.40 -0.69 -6.23
C LEU A 354 -6.74 -2.17 -6.44
N VAL A 355 -5.79 -3.09 -6.32
CA VAL A 355 -6.02 -4.50 -6.66
C VAL A 355 -5.71 -5.38 -5.47
N PHE A 356 -6.72 -6.10 -5.01
CA PHE A 356 -6.68 -7.09 -3.94
C PHE A 356 -7.01 -8.48 -4.51
N SER A 357 -6.58 -9.54 -3.84
CA SER A 357 -6.94 -10.91 -4.22
C SER A 357 -7.06 -11.80 -3.01
N GLY A 358 -8.25 -12.36 -2.78
CA GLY A 358 -8.47 -13.34 -1.72
C GLY A 358 -8.22 -12.82 -0.30
N VAL A 359 -8.37 -11.51 -0.07
CA VAL A 359 -8.32 -10.88 1.26
C VAL A 359 -9.45 -9.86 1.37
N HIS A 360 -9.90 -9.53 2.58
CA HIS A 360 -10.81 -8.40 2.76
C HIS A 360 -10.16 -7.08 2.28
N VAL A 361 -10.88 -6.36 1.41
CA VAL A 361 -10.40 -5.14 0.77
C VAL A 361 -10.38 -3.98 1.76
N PHE A 362 -9.29 -3.21 1.75
CA PHE A 362 -9.16 -2.00 2.55
C PHE A 362 -9.85 -0.81 1.85
N ILE A 363 -10.98 -0.36 2.39
CA ILE A 363 -11.85 0.67 1.81
C ILE A 363 -11.76 1.99 2.58
N ALA A 364 -11.17 2.01 3.77
CA ALA A 364 -11.15 3.17 4.66
C ALA A 364 -10.59 4.47 4.03
N ASP A 365 -9.66 4.37 3.07
CA ASP A 365 -9.12 5.57 2.37
C ASP A 365 -10.05 6.10 1.27
N LEU A 366 -10.99 5.28 0.79
CA LEU A 366 -11.95 5.59 -0.25
C LEU A 366 -13.39 5.28 0.22
N PRO A 367 -13.84 5.84 1.37
CA PRO A 367 -15.01 5.34 2.09
C PRO A 367 -16.34 5.84 1.51
N SER A 368 -16.36 6.80 0.57
CA SER A 368 -17.62 7.26 -0.01
C SER A 368 -18.08 6.35 -1.15
N PRO A 369 -19.41 6.18 -1.36
CA PRO A 369 -19.94 5.46 -2.52
C PRO A 369 -19.47 6.02 -3.87
N ALA A 370 -19.20 7.33 -3.96
CA ALA A 370 -18.67 7.94 -5.17
C ALA A 370 -17.23 7.49 -5.47
N GLN A 371 -16.37 7.45 -4.45
CA GLN A 371 -15.01 6.93 -4.59
C GLN A 371 -14.99 5.45 -4.94
N ARG A 372 -15.85 4.62 -4.31
CA ARG A 372 -15.94 3.19 -4.62
C ARG A 372 -16.42 2.93 -6.05
N ARG A 373 -17.40 3.69 -6.56
CA ARG A 373 -17.78 3.65 -7.97
C ARG A 373 -16.64 4.04 -8.90
N GLN A 374 -15.88 5.07 -8.56
CA GLN A 374 -14.70 5.47 -9.33
C GLN A 374 -13.59 4.40 -9.32
N TRP A 375 -13.43 3.70 -8.20
CA TRP A 375 -12.54 2.55 -8.09
C TRP A 375 -12.99 1.41 -9.01
N ILE A 376 -14.27 1.06 -8.99
CA ILE A 376 -14.86 0.08 -9.93
C ILE A 376 -14.59 0.47 -11.39
N THR A 377 -14.78 1.74 -11.77
CA THR A 377 -14.46 2.23 -13.13
C THR A 377 -12.99 2.03 -13.51
N ASN A 378 -12.05 2.32 -12.59
CA ASN A 378 -10.63 2.08 -12.82
C ASN A 378 -10.33 0.58 -12.99
N LEU A 379 -10.97 -0.29 -12.20
CA LEU A 379 -10.84 -1.74 -12.32
C LEU A 379 -11.38 -2.26 -13.65
N ASP A 380 -12.53 -1.75 -14.12
CA ASP A 380 -13.09 -2.11 -15.41
C ASP A 380 -12.17 -1.66 -16.56
N ALA A 381 -11.54 -0.48 -16.46
CA ALA A 381 -10.53 -0.04 -17.42
C ALA A 381 -9.29 -0.96 -17.43
N MET A 382 -8.84 -1.44 -16.27
CA MET A 382 -7.76 -2.43 -16.18
C MET A 382 -8.16 -3.77 -16.79
N ILE A 383 -9.40 -4.24 -16.55
CA ILE A 383 -9.93 -5.48 -17.13
C ILE A 383 -10.03 -5.37 -18.66
N ALA A 384 -10.43 -4.21 -19.18
CA ALA A 384 -10.54 -3.96 -20.62
C ALA A 384 -9.19 -4.03 -21.37
N ARG A 385 -8.06 -3.87 -20.66
CA ARG A 385 -6.71 -4.12 -21.22
C ARG A 385 -6.41 -5.60 -21.45
N ASN A 386 -7.29 -6.51 -21.00
CA ASN A 386 -7.17 -7.96 -21.12
C ASN A 386 -5.82 -8.52 -20.59
N PRO A 387 -5.42 -8.20 -19.33
CA PRO A 387 -4.17 -8.69 -18.75
C PRO A 387 -4.15 -10.22 -18.65
N LYS A 388 -3.02 -10.82 -19.07
CA LYS A 388 -2.70 -12.21 -18.79
C LYS A 388 -2.14 -12.39 -17.37
N ILE A 389 -1.41 -11.39 -16.89
CA ILE A 389 -0.77 -11.40 -15.57
C ILE A 389 -1.29 -10.22 -14.76
N VAL A 390 -1.69 -10.47 -13.52
CA VAL A 390 -2.03 -9.41 -12.56
C VAL A 390 -1.40 -9.76 -11.23
N ILE A 391 -0.47 -8.92 -10.77
CA ILE A 391 0.06 -9.01 -9.40
C ILE A 391 -0.67 -7.98 -8.56
N ALA A 392 -1.66 -8.44 -7.81
CA ALA A 392 -2.41 -7.62 -6.86
C ALA A 392 -1.49 -7.01 -5.81
N GLY A 393 -1.77 -5.79 -5.38
CA GLY A 393 -1.04 -5.13 -4.30
C GLY A 393 -1.14 -5.93 -2.99
N HIS A 394 -2.32 -6.45 -2.69
CA HIS A 394 -2.55 -7.30 -1.52
C HIS A 394 -3.16 -8.63 -1.93
N ALA A 395 -2.52 -9.74 -1.58
CA ALA A 395 -2.94 -11.04 -2.06
C ALA A 395 -2.72 -12.13 -1.01
N ALA A 396 -3.77 -12.89 -0.71
CA ALA A 396 -3.62 -14.08 0.12
C ALA A 396 -2.68 -15.09 -0.54
N THR A 397 -2.02 -15.89 0.29
CA THR A 397 -1.18 -16.99 -0.19
C THR A 397 -2.01 -17.96 -1.05
N GLY A 398 -1.45 -18.41 -2.17
CA GLY A 398 -2.14 -19.36 -3.07
C GLY A 398 -3.12 -18.73 -4.07
N THR A 399 -3.35 -17.41 -4.02
CA THR A 399 -4.18 -16.74 -5.03
C THR A 399 -3.49 -16.64 -6.38
N ASP A 400 -4.29 -16.74 -7.45
CA ASP A 400 -3.83 -16.64 -8.84
C ASP A 400 -3.37 -15.22 -9.21
N ASN A 401 -2.39 -15.14 -10.11
CA ASN A 401 -1.81 -13.90 -10.62
C ASN A 401 -2.43 -13.50 -11.97
N GLY A 402 -3.74 -13.32 -12.02
CA GLY A 402 -4.46 -13.04 -13.28
C GLY A 402 -5.67 -12.14 -13.13
N VAL A 403 -6.41 -11.94 -14.23
CA VAL A 403 -7.58 -11.04 -14.30
C VAL A 403 -8.65 -11.30 -13.22
N ALA A 404 -8.68 -12.50 -12.65
CA ALA A 404 -9.53 -12.85 -11.52
C ALA A 404 -9.32 -11.93 -10.30
N ALA A 405 -8.12 -11.41 -10.05
CA ALA A 405 -7.85 -10.47 -8.95
C ALA A 405 -8.58 -9.12 -9.15
N LEU A 406 -8.61 -8.61 -10.39
CA LEU A 406 -9.34 -7.38 -10.73
C LEU A 406 -10.84 -7.58 -10.53
N ARG A 407 -11.37 -8.71 -11.03
CA ARG A 407 -12.79 -9.07 -10.86
C ARG A 407 -13.14 -9.26 -9.39
N PHE A 408 -12.29 -9.93 -8.62
CA PHE A 408 -12.47 -10.11 -7.18
C PHE A 408 -12.64 -8.76 -6.48
N THR A 409 -11.73 -7.82 -6.70
CA THR A 409 -11.80 -6.50 -6.04
C THR A 409 -13.06 -5.75 -6.44
N ARG A 410 -13.39 -5.73 -7.74
CA ARG A 410 -14.57 -5.05 -8.27
C ARG A 410 -15.87 -5.62 -7.69
N ASP A 411 -15.98 -6.95 -7.68
CA ASP A 411 -17.17 -7.65 -7.21
C ASP A 411 -17.30 -7.53 -5.68
N TYR A 412 -16.17 -7.50 -4.95
CA TYR A 412 -16.14 -7.21 -3.51
C TYR A 412 -16.63 -5.79 -3.20
N LEU A 413 -16.18 -4.77 -3.94
CA LEU A 413 -16.64 -3.39 -3.75
C LEU A 413 -18.14 -3.27 -4.00
N SER A 414 -18.65 -3.94 -5.05
CA SER A 414 -20.08 -3.98 -5.35
C SER A 414 -20.88 -4.66 -4.23
N ALA A 415 -20.34 -5.76 -3.68
CA ALA A 415 -20.94 -6.45 -2.53
C ALA A 415 -20.94 -5.58 -1.26
N PHE A 416 -19.86 -4.84 -1.04
CA PHE A 416 -19.72 -3.94 0.08
C PHE A 416 -20.71 -2.77 -0.02
N ASP A 417 -20.87 -2.17 -1.21
CA ASP A 417 -21.87 -1.12 -1.46
C ASP A 417 -23.30 -1.61 -1.19
N ASP A 418 -23.63 -2.82 -1.65
CA ASP A 418 -24.93 -3.44 -1.39
C ASP A 418 -25.16 -3.68 0.11
N ALA A 419 -24.17 -4.24 0.82
CA ALA A 419 -24.27 -4.44 2.26
C ALA A 419 -24.35 -3.10 3.04
N ASP A 420 -23.59 -2.09 2.62
CA ASP A 420 -23.58 -0.75 3.23
C ASP A 420 -24.95 -0.10 3.15
N ALA A 421 -25.63 -0.20 1.99
CA ALA A 421 -26.97 0.34 1.78
C ALA A 421 -28.06 -0.29 2.68
N HIS A 422 -27.85 -1.50 3.19
CA HIS A 422 -28.82 -2.25 3.99
C HIS A 422 -28.44 -2.37 5.47
N THR A 423 -27.40 -1.66 5.92
CA THR A 423 -26.89 -1.72 7.29
C THR A 423 -26.78 -0.33 7.90
N THR A 424 -26.88 -0.23 9.23
CA THR A 424 -26.78 1.05 9.95
C THR A 424 -25.46 1.18 10.70
N THR A 425 -24.95 0.07 11.25
CA THR A 425 -23.73 0.07 12.07
C THR A 425 -22.58 -0.67 11.40
N SER A 426 -21.34 -0.42 11.85
CA SER A 426 -20.18 -1.14 11.35
C SER A 426 -20.28 -2.63 11.66
N ALA A 427 -20.82 -3.00 12.82
CA ALA A 427 -21.02 -4.39 13.23
C ALA A 427 -21.96 -5.15 12.27
N GLU A 428 -23.07 -4.52 11.86
CA GLU A 428 -23.99 -5.10 10.88
C GLU A 428 -23.34 -5.25 9.50
N LEU A 429 -22.59 -4.24 9.05
CA LEU A 429 -21.86 -4.28 7.79
C LEU A 429 -20.77 -5.37 7.78
N ILE A 430 -20.00 -5.48 8.87
CA ILE A 430 -19.00 -6.53 9.06
C ILE A 430 -19.67 -7.90 9.00
N ALA A 431 -20.78 -8.10 9.72
CA ALA A 431 -21.50 -9.38 9.72
C ALA A 431 -22.02 -9.75 8.33
N ALA A 432 -22.60 -8.78 7.59
CA ALA A 432 -23.07 -9.00 6.23
C ALA A 432 -21.92 -9.39 5.27
N MET A 433 -20.78 -8.72 5.37
CA MET A 433 -19.62 -9.03 4.54
C MET A 433 -18.98 -10.36 4.92
N GLN A 434 -18.92 -10.72 6.20
CA GLN A 434 -18.44 -12.01 6.66
C GLN A 434 -19.37 -13.16 6.26
N GLN A 435 -20.68 -12.92 6.17
CA GLN A 435 -21.60 -13.93 5.65
C GLN A 435 -21.30 -14.26 4.17
N ARG A 436 -20.95 -13.25 3.38
CA ARG A 436 -20.65 -13.41 1.94
C ARG A 436 -19.22 -13.90 1.69
N TYR A 437 -18.29 -13.52 2.57
CA TYR A 437 -16.86 -13.80 2.47
C TYR A 437 -16.31 -14.35 3.79
N PRO A 438 -16.76 -15.54 4.25
CA PRO A 438 -16.47 -16.04 5.60
C PRO A 438 -15.01 -16.42 5.83
N ASP A 439 -14.31 -16.82 4.77
CA ASP A 439 -12.95 -17.40 4.86
C ASP A 439 -11.84 -16.43 4.42
N LEU A 440 -12.17 -15.17 4.15
CA LEU A 440 -11.15 -14.20 3.74
C LEU A 440 -10.30 -13.76 4.95
N PRO A 441 -8.96 -13.81 4.86
CA PRO A 441 -8.09 -13.16 5.82
C PRO A 441 -8.19 -11.64 5.72
N GLY A 442 -7.52 -10.94 6.62
CA GLY A 442 -7.52 -9.47 6.67
C GLY A 442 -8.78 -8.88 7.32
N ALA A 443 -9.36 -9.57 8.32
CA ALA A 443 -10.55 -9.10 9.05
C ALA A 443 -10.41 -7.64 9.53
N THR A 444 -9.23 -7.22 9.97
CA THR A 444 -8.98 -5.83 10.38
C THR A 444 -9.22 -4.82 9.25
N ASN A 445 -8.96 -5.18 7.98
CA ASN A 445 -9.27 -4.31 6.85
C ASN A 445 -10.78 -4.05 6.76
N LEU A 446 -11.58 -5.10 6.89
CA LEU A 446 -13.04 -5.00 6.91
C LEU A 446 -13.52 -4.19 8.12
N GLU A 447 -12.98 -4.46 9.31
CA GLU A 447 -13.37 -3.76 10.54
C GLU A 447 -13.12 -2.26 10.47
N LEU A 448 -11.91 -1.84 10.05
CA LEU A 448 -11.56 -0.42 9.92
C LEU A 448 -12.40 0.25 8.84
N SER A 449 -12.53 -0.41 7.69
CA SER A 449 -13.33 0.09 6.58
C SER A 449 -14.79 0.32 6.98
N ALA A 450 -15.42 -0.66 7.64
CA ALA A 450 -16.80 -0.56 8.05
C ALA A 450 -17.02 0.57 9.08
N LYS A 451 -16.11 0.72 10.05
CA LYS A 451 -16.18 1.82 11.03
C LYS A 451 -16.08 3.19 10.38
N VAL A 452 -15.17 3.34 9.42
CA VAL A 452 -14.99 4.62 8.70
C VAL A 452 -16.21 4.93 7.83
N VAL A 453 -16.69 3.95 7.07
CA VAL A 453 -17.85 4.11 6.19
C VAL A 453 -19.12 4.46 6.99
N LYS A 454 -19.30 3.88 8.19
CA LYS A 454 -20.43 4.18 9.07
C LYS A 454 -20.21 5.41 9.96
N GLY A 455 -19.08 6.12 9.82
CA GLY A 455 -18.77 7.32 10.59
C GLY A 455 -18.47 7.06 12.08
N GLU A 456 -18.24 5.80 12.45
CA GLU A 456 -17.87 5.39 13.82
C GLU A 456 -16.36 5.58 14.09
N MET A 457 -15.57 5.87 13.05
CA MET A 457 -14.15 6.16 13.14
C MET A 457 -13.76 7.21 12.10
N HIS A 458 -12.86 8.12 12.47
CA HIS A 458 -12.13 8.96 11.51
C HIS A 458 -10.83 8.27 11.11
N TRP A 459 -10.52 8.29 9.82
CA TRP A 459 -9.31 7.71 9.24
C TRP A 459 -8.64 8.70 8.31
N GLY A 460 -7.30 8.76 8.36
CA GLY A 460 -6.50 9.76 7.67
C GLY A 460 -5.99 10.84 8.61
#